data_AF-A0A6G1GKS7-F1
#
_entry.id   AF-A0A6G1GKS7-F1
#
_cell.length_a   1.000
_cell.length_b   1.000
_cell.length_c   1.000
_cell.angle_alpha   90.00
_cell.angle_beta   90.00
_cell.angle_gamma   90.00
#
_symmetry.space_group_name_H-M   'P 1'
#
loop_
_entity.id
_entity.type
_entity.pdbx_description
1 polymer ?
#
loop_
_entity_poly.entity_id
_entity_poly.type
_entity_poly.pdbx_seq_one_letter_code
_entity_poly.pdbx_strand_id
1 'polypeptide(L)' 'PGHRRTRFVCISDTHNQQVALPKGDVLIHAGDLTNQGSYSELQKAVSWLQKQEFEVKI' A
#
# COMPACT_ATOMS: atom_id res chain seq x y z
N PRO A 1 -17.45 23.67 -13.78
CA PRO A 1 -16.27 23.37 -12.93
C PRO A 1 -16.32 21.91 -12.45
N GLY A 2 -15.37 21.08 -12.89
CA GLY A 2 -15.32 19.67 -12.46
C GLY A 2 -14.77 19.55 -11.03
N HIS A 3 -15.43 18.78 -10.18
CA HIS A 3 -14.91 18.46 -8.84
C HIS A 3 -13.62 17.63 -8.96
N ARG A 4 -12.65 17.85 -8.05
CA ARG A 4 -11.48 16.96 -7.92
C ARG A 4 -11.99 15.55 -7.63
N ARG A 5 -11.56 14.57 -8.41
CA ARG A 5 -11.82 13.14 -8.15
C ARG A 5 -10.64 12.55 -7.40
N THR A 6 -10.93 11.79 -6.34
CA THR A 6 -9.94 11.01 -5.59
C THR A 6 -9.83 9.62 -6.21
N ARG A 7 -8.60 9.19 -6.50
CA ARG A 7 -8.28 7.85 -6.97
C ARG A 7 -7.74 6.99 -5.83
N PHE A 8 -8.48 5.95 -5.52
CA PHE A 8 -8.06 4.91 -4.59
C PHE A 8 -7.31 3.81 -5.36
N VAL A 9 -6.20 3.36 -4.80
CA VAL A 9 -5.47 2.17 -5.25
C VAL A 9 -5.60 1.15 -4.14
N CYS A 10 -6.30 0.06 -4.42
CA CYS A 10 -6.56 -1.00 -3.46
C CYS A 10 -5.76 -2.24 -3.85
N ILE A 11 -4.98 -2.76 -2.91
CA ILE A 11 -4.21 -4.00 -3.04
C ILE A 11 -4.43 -4.89 -1.81
N SER A 12 -4.06 -6.15 -1.89
CA SER A 12 -4.16 -7.12 -0.79
C SER A 12 -3.19 -8.28 -1.06
N ASP A 13 -3.00 -9.15 -0.06
CA ASP A 13 -2.37 -10.47 -0.22
C ASP A 13 -0.98 -10.41 -0.84
N THR A 14 -0.20 -9.39 -0.47
CA THR A 14 1.13 -9.18 -1.06
C THR A 14 2.15 -10.18 -0.53
N HIS A 15 1.98 -10.75 0.66
CA HIS A 15 2.85 -11.83 1.16
C HIS A 15 4.36 -11.51 1.03
N ASN A 16 4.78 -10.33 1.52
CA ASN A 16 6.11 -9.71 1.38
C ASN A 16 6.50 -9.24 -0.03
N GLN A 17 5.67 -9.42 -1.05
CA GLN A 17 5.92 -8.91 -2.39
C GLN A 17 5.75 -7.40 -2.46
N GLN A 18 6.63 -6.76 -3.22
CA GLN A 18 6.54 -5.33 -3.51
C GLN A 18 6.08 -5.18 -4.96
N VAL A 19 4.84 -4.73 -5.14
CA VAL A 19 4.22 -4.60 -6.46
C VAL A 19 4.38 -3.20 -7.02
N ALA A 20 4.43 -3.07 -8.34
CA ALA A 20 4.37 -1.76 -8.98
C ALA A 20 2.97 -1.17 -8.82
N LEU A 21 2.88 0.02 -8.21
CA LEU A 21 1.61 0.69 -7.96
C LEU A 21 1.33 1.74 -9.05
N PRO A 22 0.11 1.81 -9.59
CA PRO A 22 -0.29 2.94 -10.43
C PRO A 22 -0.38 4.21 -9.58
N LYS A 23 -0.31 5.38 -10.22
CA LYS A 23 -0.53 6.66 -9.55
C LYS A 23 -1.93 6.72 -8.95
N GLY A 24 -2.05 7.24 -7.73
CA GLY A 24 -3.31 7.50 -7.04
C GLY A 24 -3.11 8.45 -5.87
N ASP A 25 -4.22 8.80 -5.21
CA ASP A 25 -4.22 9.72 -4.07
C ASP A 25 -4.18 8.95 -2.75
N VAL A 26 -4.92 7.83 -2.68
CA VAL A 26 -5.03 7.00 -1.47
C VAL A 26 -4.65 5.56 -1.79
N LEU A 27 -3.69 5.01 -1.06
CA LEU A 27 -3.35 3.58 -1.09
C LEU A 27 -4.06 2.87 0.07
N ILE A 28 -4.71 1.75 -0.23
CA ILE A 28 -5.34 0.86 0.75
C ILE A 28 -4.74 -0.53 0.58
N HIS A 29 -4.12 -1.07 1.64
CA HIS A 29 -3.72 -2.47 1.69
C HIS A 29 -4.67 -3.28 2.57
N ALA A 30 -5.42 -4.22 2.00
CA ALA A 30 -6.58 -4.83 2.65
C ALA A 30 -6.31 -6.07 3.51
N GLY A 31 -5.06 -6.55 3.61
CA GLY A 31 -4.69 -7.68 4.45
C GLY A 31 -3.52 -8.47 3.89
N ASP A 32 -2.97 -9.41 4.65
CA ASP A 32 -1.93 -10.36 4.20
C ASP A 32 -0.66 -9.72 3.63
N LEU A 33 -0.13 -8.74 4.37
CA LEU A 33 1.13 -8.04 4.09
C LEU A 33 2.37 -8.95 4.09
N THR A 34 2.36 -10.01 4.90
CA THR A 34 3.53 -10.83 5.22
C THR A 34 3.24 -12.32 5.08
N ASN A 35 4.28 -13.14 4.86
CA ASN A 35 4.11 -14.60 4.86
C ASN A 35 3.89 -15.19 6.25
N GLN A 36 4.67 -14.76 7.25
CA GLN A 36 4.64 -15.38 8.58
C GLN A 36 4.35 -14.41 9.73
N GLY A 37 4.19 -13.11 9.43
CA GLY A 37 3.91 -12.10 10.46
C GLY A 37 5.10 -11.80 11.37
N SER A 38 6.33 -12.18 10.98
CA SER A 38 7.48 -11.88 11.81
C SER A 38 7.72 -10.37 11.89
N TYR A 39 8.32 -9.90 12.99
CA TYR A 39 8.65 -8.49 13.15
C TYR A 39 9.47 -7.93 11.98
N SER A 40 10.44 -8.71 11.49
CA SER A 40 11.28 -8.31 10.35
C SER A 40 10.51 -8.19 9.03
N GLU A 41 9.52 -9.05 8.81
CA GLU A 41 8.64 -8.97 7.64
C GLU A 41 7.73 -7.75 7.72
N LEU A 42 7.10 -7.54 8.88
CA LEU A 42 6.27 -6.36 9.13
C LEU A 42 7.06 -5.06 8.94
N GLN A 43 8.28 -5.00 9.48
CA GLN A 43 9.15 -3.84 9.33
C GLN A 43 9.47 -3.56 7.85
N LYS A 44 9.75 -4.59 7.05
CA LYS A 44 10.00 -4.47 5.61
C LYS A 44 8.75 -4.02 4.85
N ALA A 45 7.59 -4.62 5.13
CA ALA A 45 6.33 -4.28 4.49
C ALA A 45 5.91 -2.83 4.79
N VAL A 46 5.98 -2.41 6.07
CA VAL A 46 5.68 -1.03 6.48
C VAL A 46 6.68 -0.04 5.86
N SER A 47 7.97 -0.38 5.85
CA SER A 47 9.00 0.48 5.22
C SER A 47 8.77 0.64 3.72
N TRP A 48 8.26 -0.40 3.03
CA TRP A 48 7.88 -0.31 1.63
C TRP A 48 6.64 0.57 1.43
N LEU A 49 5.57 0.37 2.22
CA LEU A 49 4.36 1.20 2.16
C LEU A 49 4.67 2.68 2.41
N GLN A 50 5.52 3.00 3.40
CA GLN A 50 5.89 4.37 3.73
C GLN A 50 6.53 5.12 2.55
N LYS A 51 7.32 4.43 1.73
CA LYS A 51 8.01 4.99 0.56
C LYS A 51 7.08 5.29 -0.63
N GLN A 52 5.85 4.79 -0.62
CA GLN A 52 4.93 5.01 -1.74
C GLN A 52 4.44 6.47 -1.75
N GLU A 53 4.44 7.08 -2.94
CA GLU A 53 4.07 8.47 -3.20
C GLU A 53 2.53 8.64 -3.29
N PHE A 54 1.84 8.36 -2.19
CA PHE A 54 0.40 8.61 -2.02
C PHE A 54 0.19 9.68 -0.94
N GLU A 55 -0.88 10.47 -1.07
CA GLU A 55 -1.30 11.49 -0.10
C GLU A 55 -1.68 10.82 1.24
N VAL A 56 -2.40 9.70 1.16
CA VAL A 56 -2.82 8.90 2.33
C VAL A 56 -2.55 7.42 2.08
N LYS A 57 -2.16 6.69 3.13
CA LYS A 57 -1.89 5.25 3.14
C LYS A 57 -2.63 4.62 4.32
N ILE A 58 -3.44 3.61 4.05
CA ILE A 58 -4.26 2.87 5.02
C ILE A 58 -3.88 1.40 4.98
#